data_AF-A0A7W1V7F1-F1
#
_entry.id   AF-A0A7W1V7F1-F1
#
_cell.length_a   1.000
_cell.length_b   1.000
_cell.length_c   1.000
_cell.angle_alpha   90.00
_cell.angle_beta   90.00
_cell.angle_gamma   90.00
#
_symmetry.space_group_name_H-M   'P 1'
#
loop_
_entity.id
_entity.type
_entity.pdbx_description
1 polymer ?
#
loop_
_entity_poly.entity_id
_entity_poly.type
_entity_poly.pdbx_seq_one_letter_code
_entity_poly.pdbx_strand_id
1 'polypeptide(L)'
;MSKKQCQAAKRNGEPCSASASENGFCFTHDATKGKERAIARRNGGLKRITPSVADKSLVPKETRTITDVMTILDYALQESLELSNSIQRGRLLVSIAHGYIEALKVGEMEARLEAVEMTLKMRKEQKK
;
A
#
# COMPACT_ATOMS: atom_id res chain seq x y z
N MET A 1 46.70 -8.00 -8.14
CA MET A 1 46.54 -7.17 -9.35
C MET A 1 45.57 -6.05 -9.04
N SER A 2 45.98 -4.78 -9.18
CA SER A 2 45.09 -3.63 -8.95
C SER A 2 43.94 -3.67 -9.96
N LYS A 3 42.69 -3.74 -9.49
CA LYS A 3 41.52 -3.65 -10.38
C LYS A 3 41.60 -2.30 -11.08
N LYS A 4 41.65 -2.32 -12.43
CA LYS A 4 41.66 -1.09 -13.21
C LYS A 4 40.45 -0.22 -12.82
N GLN A 5 40.65 1.07 -12.67
CA GLN A 5 39.58 2.03 -12.38
C GLN A 5 38.90 2.47 -13.67
N CYS A 6 37.63 2.86 -13.55
CA CYS A 6 36.84 3.41 -14.64
C CYS A 6 37.47 4.69 -15.20
N GLN A 7 37.63 4.77 -16.53
CA GLN A 7 38.28 5.90 -17.21
C GLN A 7 37.40 7.16 -17.30
N ALA A 8 36.09 7.06 -17.06
CA ALA A 8 35.18 8.20 -17.12
C ALA A 8 35.29 9.12 -15.90
N ALA A 9 34.92 10.40 -16.09
CA ALA A 9 34.74 11.37 -15.02
C ALA A 9 33.27 11.42 -14.54
N LYS A 10 33.08 11.71 -13.25
CA LYS A 10 31.79 12.03 -12.65
C LYS A 10 31.29 13.39 -13.15
N ARG A 11 30.01 13.71 -12.86
CA ARG A 11 29.40 15.01 -13.22
C ARG A 11 30.11 16.23 -12.62
N ASN A 12 30.79 16.07 -11.48
CA ASN A 12 31.58 17.12 -10.82
C ASN A 12 33.03 17.22 -11.34
N GLY A 13 33.38 16.47 -12.40
CA GLY A 13 34.72 16.49 -13.01
C GLY A 13 35.75 15.57 -12.37
N GLU A 14 35.46 14.99 -11.20
CA GLU A 14 36.36 14.03 -10.54
C GLU A 14 36.41 12.69 -11.27
N PRO A 15 37.53 11.94 -11.22
CA PRO A 15 37.61 10.60 -11.79
C PRO A 15 36.67 9.62 -11.09
N CYS A 16 36.13 8.66 -11.85
CA CYS A 16 35.28 7.62 -11.29
C CYS A 16 36.11 6.60 -10.50
N SER A 17 35.76 6.38 -9.23
CA SER A 17 36.44 5.41 -8.36
C SER A 17 35.99 3.96 -8.54
N ALA A 18 34.98 3.71 -9.39
CA ALA A 18 34.47 2.37 -9.62
C ALA A 18 35.47 1.49 -10.38
N SER A 19 35.42 0.17 -10.16
CA SER A 19 36.20 -0.78 -10.95
C SER A 19 35.73 -0.78 -12.41
N ALA A 20 36.68 -0.71 -13.33
CA ALA A 20 36.45 -0.90 -14.75
C ALA A 20 36.24 -2.37 -15.10
N SER A 21 35.39 -2.60 -16.10
CA SER A 21 35.34 -3.83 -16.87
C SER A 21 36.46 -3.85 -17.93
N GLU A 22 36.50 -4.88 -18.77
CA GLU A 22 37.56 -5.06 -19.79
C GLU A 22 37.66 -3.89 -20.77
N ASN A 23 36.54 -3.22 -21.07
CA ASN A 23 36.48 -2.04 -21.93
C ASN A 23 36.92 -0.73 -21.25
N GLY A 24 37.41 -0.77 -20.01
CA GLY A 24 37.92 0.41 -19.30
C GLY A 24 36.85 1.27 -18.61
N PHE A 25 35.57 0.91 -18.71
CA PHE A 25 34.46 1.63 -18.08
C PHE A 25 33.76 0.76 -17.03
N CYS A 26 33.18 1.39 -16.01
CA CYS A 26 32.30 0.68 -15.08
C CYS A 26 30.90 0.49 -15.69
N PHE A 27 30.09 -0.39 -15.09
CA PHE A 27 28.71 -0.65 -15.53
C PHE A 27 27.87 0.63 -15.74
N THR A 28 28.10 1.66 -14.93
CA THR A 28 27.39 2.95 -15.04
C THR A 28 27.80 3.79 -16.24
N HIS A 29 29.09 3.81 -16.56
CA HIS A 29 29.67 4.67 -17.62
C HIS A 29 29.89 3.96 -18.95
N ASP A 30 29.75 2.64 -18.99
CA ASP A 30 29.81 1.88 -20.25
C ASP A 30 28.63 2.26 -21.16
N ALA A 31 28.90 2.86 -22.32
CA ALA A 31 27.85 3.27 -23.27
C ALA A 31 27.03 2.08 -23.79
N THR A 32 27.64 0.90 -23.93
CA THR A 32 27.00 -0.31 -24.48
C THR A 32 25.99 -0.94 -23.52
N LYS A 33 26.15 -0.68 -22.22
CA LYS A 33 25.33 -1.26 -21.14
C LYS A 33 24.05 -0.46 -20.82
N GLY A 34 23.69 0.51 -21.66
CA GLY A 34 22.51 1.37 -21.45
C GLY A 34 21.21 0.59 -21.23
N LYS A 35 20.94 -0.44 -22.05
CA LYS A 35 19.74 -1.29 -21.92
C LYS A 35 19.73 -2.08 -20.61
N GLU A 36 20.85 -2.70 -20.26
CA GLU A 36 20.99 -3.46 -19.01
C GLU A 36 20.80 -2.57 -17.78
N ARG A 37 21.33 -1.34 -17.80
CA ARG A 37 21.08 -0.35 -16.74
C ARG A 37 19.61 -0.01 -16.59
N ALA A 38 18.90 0.19 -17.70
CA ALA A 38 17.47 0.50 -17.66
C ALA A 38 16.68 -0.67 -17.02
N ILE A 39 16.99 -1.90 -17.40
CA ILE A 39 16.39 -3.12 -16.81
C ILE A 39 16.72 -3.21 -15.32
N ALA A 40 17.98 -3.01 -14.93
CA ALA A 40 18.41 -3.07 -13.53
C ALA A 40 17.68 -2.03 -12.66
N ARG A 41 17.50 -0.79 -13.16
CA ARG A 41 16.71 0.25 -12.47
C ARG A 41 15.24 -0.16 -12.32
N ARG A 42 14.62 -0.67 -13.39
CA ARG A 42 13.25 -1.17 -13.36
C ARG A 42 13.10 -2.28 -12.32
N ASN A 43 14.00 -3.26 -12.32
CA ASN A 43 14.00 -4.37 -11.38
C ASN A 43 14.22 -3.90 -9.94
N GLY A 44 15.10 -2.93 -9.72
CA GLY A 44 15.29 -2.29 -8.42
C GLY A 44 14.02 -1.61 -7.92
N GLY A 45 13.28 -0.94 -8.82
CA GLY A 45 11.96 -0.38 -8.51
C GLY A 45 10.93 -1.45 -8.16
N LEU A 46 10.81 -2.50 -8.98
CA LEU A 46 9.89 -3.61 -8.74
C LEU A 46 10.14 -4.31 -7.39
N LYS A 47 11.41 -4.50 -7.00
CA LYS A 47 11.76 -5.08 -5.69
C LYS A 47 11.39 -4.19 -4.49
N ARG A 48 11.10 -2.91 -4.71
CA ARG A 48 10.63 -1.98 -3.66
C ARG A 48 9.11 -1.90 -3.57
N ILE A 49 8.38 -2.50 -4.50
CA ILE A 49 6.92 -2.54 -4.45
C ILE A 49 6.53 -3.64 -3.46
N THR A 50 5.78 -3.27 -2.42
CA THR A 50 5.09 -4.24 -1.57
C THR A 50 3.95 -4.84 -2.40
N PRO A 51 3.92 -6.16 -2.63
CA PRO A 51 2.81 -6.79 -3.32
C PRO A 51 1.53 -6.66 -2.47
N SER A 52 0.40 -6.58 -3.14
CA SER A 52 -0.90 -6.70 -2.47
C SER A 52 -1.02 -8.11 -1.88
N VAL A 53 -1.53 -8.19 -0.65
CA VAL A 53 -1.70 -9.43 0.11
C VAL A 53 -3.16 -9.76 0.38
N ALA A 54 -4.04 -8.77 0.31
CA ALA A 54 -5.46 -8.94 0.52
C ALA A 54 -6.16 -9.32 -0.79
N ASP A 55 -7.19 -10.15 -0.69
CA ASP A 55 -7.98 -10.54 -1.84
C ASP A 55 -8.90 -9.39 -2.27
N LYS A 56 -8.49 -8.67 -3.31
CA LYS A 56 -9.26 -7.57 -3.90
C LYS A 56 -10.63 -8.01 -4.41
N SER A 57 -10.85 -9.29 -4.71
CA SER A 57 -12.15 -9.78 -5.15
C SER A 57 -13.22 -9.74 -4.06
N LEU A 58 -12.80 -9.70 -2.79
CA LEU A 58 -13.70 -9.53 -1.64
C LEU A 58 -14.18 -8.09 -1.48
N VAL A 59 -13.48 -7.11 -2.06
CA VAL A 59 -13.86 -5.70 -1.96
C VAL A 59 -15.09 -5.44 -2.83
N PRO A 60 -16.20 -4.93 -2.27
CA PRO A 60 -17.41 -4.68 -3.02
C PRO A 60 -17.18 -3.59 -4.08
N LYS A 61 -17.81 -3.74 -5.25
CA LYS A 61 -17.73 -2.75 -6.33
C LYS A 61 -18.42 -1.43 -5.99
N GLU A 62 -19.43 -1.49 -5.12
CA GLU A 62 -20.19 -0.36 -4.63
C GLU A 62 -20.41 -0.52 -3.13
N THR A 63 -20.29 0.57 -2.38
CA THR A 63 -20.51 0.58 -0.94
C THR A 63 -21.95 1.01 -0.65
N ARG A 64 -22.80 0.08 -0.20
CA ARG A 64 -24.22 0.33 0.04
C ARG A 64 -24.64 0.03 1.48
N THR A 65 -23.91 -0.83 2.17
CA THR A 65 -24.22 -1.31 3.52
C THR A 65 -23.06 -1.08 4.48
N ILE A 66 -23.32 -1.16 5.79
CA ILE A 66 -22.26 -1.15 6.80
C ILE A 66 -21.31 -2.33 6.61
N THR A 67 -21.82 -3.49 6.21
CA THR A 67 -20.99 -4.66 5.90
C THR A 67 -20.00 -4.35 4.78
N ASP A 68 -20.43 -3.63 3.72
CA ASP A 68 -19.52 -3.22 2.64
C ASP A 68 -18.41 -2.30 3.15
N VAL A 69 -18.73 -1.37 4.04
CA VAL A 69 -17.74 -0.48 4.68
C VAL A 69 -16.73 -1.29 5.49
N MET A 70 -17.21 -2.23 6.31
CA MET A 70 -16.35 -3.10 7.11
C MET A 70 -15.40 -3.93 6.23
N THR A 71 -15.90 -4.50 5.12
CA THR A 71 -15.08 -5.25 4.17
C THR A 71 -13.99 -4.39 3.53
N ILE A 72 -14.29 -3.13 3.19
CA ILE A 72 -13.29 -2.20 2.67
C ILE A 72 -12.24 -1.85 3.72
N LEU A 73 -12.65 -1.64 4.98
CA LEU A 73 -11.74 -1.35 6.09
C LEU A 73 -10.84 -2.56 6.40
N ASP A 74 -11.38 -3.78 6.37
CA ASP A 74 -10.62 -5.03 6.55
C ASP A 74 -9.57 -5.20 5.46
N TYR A 75 -9.94 -4.97 4.20
CA TYR A 75 -9.02 -4.99 3.08
C TYR A 75 -7.89 -3.95 3.27
N ALA A 76 -8.26 -2.70 3.59
CA ALA A 76 -7.29 -1.62 3.78
C ALA A 76 -6.34 -1.90 4.95
N LEU A 77 -6.84 -2.49 6.04
CA LEU A 77 -6.04 -2.89 7.20
C LEU A 77 -4.99 -3.94 6.80
N GLN A 78 -5.41 -5.01 6.13
CA GLN A 78 -4.52 -6.08 5.69
C GLN A 78 -3.41 -5.57 4.77
N GLU A 79 -3.76 -4.76 3.77
CA GLU A 79 -2.77 -4.14 2.87
C GLU A 79 -1.80 -3.23 3.63
N SER A 80 -2.30 -2.47 4.61
CA SER A 80 -1.50 -1.50 5.37
C SER A 80 -0.52 -2.15 6.33
N LEU A 81 -0.84 -3.34 6.85
CA LEU A 81 0.00 -4.04 7.80
C LEU A 81 1.33 -4.49 7.19
N GLU A 82 1.32 -4.86 5.90
CA GLU A 82 2.50 -5.28 5.13
C GLU A 82 3.38 -4.13 4.64
N LEU A 83 2.89 -2.89 4.73
CA LEU A 83 3.70 -1.73 4.38
C LEU A 83 4.88 -1.58 5.35
N SER A 84 6.01 -1.13 4.83
CA SER A 84 7.17 -0.78 5.66
C SER A 84 6.80 0.28 6.70
N ASN A 85 7.37 0.16 7.90
CA ASN A 85 7.06 1.07 8.99
C ASN A 85 7.42 2.52 8.62
N SER A 86 6.46 3.42 8.80
CA SER A 86 6.58 4.84 8.47
C SER A 86 5.51 5.64 9.20
N ILE A 87 5.72 6.95 9.32
CA ILE A 87 4.71 7.86 9.90
C ILE A 87 3.42 7.82 9.06
N GLN A 88 3.55 7.69 7.73
CA GLN A 88 2.42 7.61 6.81
C GLN A 88 1.59 6.36 7.06
N ARG A 89 2.24 5.19 7.26
CA ARG A 89 1.56 3.96 7.67
C ARG A 89 0.85 4.12 9.00
N GLY A 90 1.52 4.70 10.00
CA GLY A 90 0.91 4.95 11.31
C GLY A 90 -0.36 5.81 11.21
N ARG A 91 -0.32 6.89 10.43
CA ARG A 91 -1.48 7.76 10.18
C ARG A 91 -2.63 7.03 9.48
N LEU A 92 -2.31 6.20 8.48
CA LEU A 92 -3.29 5.38 7.78
C LEU A 92 -3.99 4.40 8.75
N LEU A 93 -3.21 3.69 9.57
CA LEU A 93 -3.76 2.76 10.57
C LEU A 93 -4.70 3.46 11.57
N VAL A 94 -4.34 4.66 12.03
CA VAL A 94 -5.23 5.47 12.90
C VAL A 94 -6.52 5.86 12.17
N SER A 95 -6.42 6.26 10.90
CA SER A 95 -7.61 6.59 10.09
C SER A 95 -8.51 5.38 9.86
N ILE A 96 -7.95 4.19 9.63
CA ILE A 96 -8.69 2.94 9.50
C ILE A 96 -9.39 2.61 10.81
N ALA A 97 -8.69 2.71 11.95
CA ALA A 97 -9.26 2.48 13.28
C ALA A 97 -10.44 3.43 13.56
N HIS A 98 -10.31 4.71 13.21
CA HIS A 98 -11.43 5.65 13.30
C HIS A 98 -12.61 5.24 12.40
N GLY A 99 -12.34 4.78 11.18
CA GLY A 99 -13.38 4.27 10.28
C GLY A 99 -14.17 3.10 10.90
N TYR A 100 -13.49 2.15 11.54
CA TYR A 100 -14.15 1.06 12.25
C TYR A 100 -15.01 1.56 13.41
N ILE A 101 -14.47 2.49 14.22
CA ILE A 101 -15.22 3.05 15.35
C ILE A 101 -16.53 3.67 14.88
N GLU A 102 -16.51 4.44 13.78
CA GLU A 102 -17.73 5.04 13.23
C GLU A 102 -18.68 4.00 12.66
N ALA A 103 -18.20 3.01 11.89
CA ALA A 103 -19.04 1.93 11.36
C ALA A 103 -19.73 1.13 12.48
N LEU A 104 -19.01 0.82 13.56
CA LEU A 104 -19.55 0.12 14.72
C LEU A 104 -20.61 0.94 15.45
N LYS A 105 -20.37 2.25 15.65
CA LYS A 105 -21.36 3.16 16.24
C LYS A 105 -22.65 3.19 15.43
N VAL A 106 -22.55 3.32 14.10
CA VAL A 106 -23.73 3.36 13.22
C VAL A 106 -24.48 2.02 13.30
N GLY A 107 -23.78 0.89 13.25
CA GLY A 107 -24.41 -0.43 13.39
C GLY A 107 -25.13 -0.62 14.73
N GLU A 108 -24.55 -0.15 15.83
CA GLU A 108 -25.22 -0.17 17.13
C GLU A 108 -26.48 0.70 17.14
N MET A 109 -26.43 1.89 16.54
CA MET A 109 -27.58 2.78 16.43
C MET A 109 -28.71 2.18 15.59
N GLU A 110 -28.39 1.55 14.46
CA GLU A 110 -29.37 0.85 13.62
C GLU A 110 -30.05 -0.29 14.39
N ALA A 111 -29.28 -1.14 15.09
CA ALA A 111 -29.83 -2.23 15.88
C ALA A 111 -30.76 -1.73 17.01
N ARG A 112 -30.37 -0.62 17.67
CA ARG A 112 -31.21 0.01 18.70
C ARG A 112 -32.49 0.60 18.12
N LEU A 113 -32.41 1.23 16.94
CA LEU A 113 -33.59 1.79 16.26
C LEU A 113 -34.57 0.68 15.87
N GLU A 114 -34.07 -0.40 15.29
CA GLU A 114 -34.88 -1.57 14.93
C GLU A 114 -35.62 -2.14 16.14
N ALA A 115 -34.95 -2.29 17.28
CA ALA A 115 -35.57 -2.76 18.52
C ALA A 115 -36.71 -1.84 19.02
N VAL A 116 -36.53 -0.51 18.90
CA VAL A 116 -37.59 0.46 19.22
C VAL A 116 -38.76 0.34 18.24
N GLU A 117 -38.48 0.26 16.93
CA GLU A 117 -39.51 0.14 15.90
C GLU A 117 -40.34 -1.14 16.05
N MET A 118 -39.70 -2.26 16.38
CA MET A 118 -40.38 -3.52 16.70
C MET A 118 -41.30 -3.36 17.91
N THR A 119 -40.82 -2.74 18.99
CA THR A 119 -41.62 -2.49 20.19
C THR A 119 -42.85 -1.61 19.88
N LEU A 120 -42.68 -0.58 19.03
CA LEU A 120 -43.78 0.29 18.61
C LEU A 120 -44.81 -0.44 17.73
N LYS A 121 -44.37 -1.34 16.83
CA LYS A 121 -45.27 -2.19 16.03
C LYS A 121 -46.12 -3.09 16.92
N MET A 122 -45.50 -3.81 17.86
CA MET A 122 -46.21 -4.68 18.80
C MET A 122 -47.26 -3.93 19.63
N ARG A 123 -46.94 -2.72 20.09
CA ARG A 123 -47.90 -1.88 20.84
C ARG A 123 -49.09 -1.40 19.99
N LYS A 124 -48.89 -1.18 18.69
CA LYS A 124 -49.99 -0.83 17.76
C LYS A 124 -50.92 -2.01 17.53
N GLU A 125 -50.37 -3.22 17.40
CA GLU A 125 -51.14 -4.45 17.20
C GLU A 125 -51.97 -4.81 18.44
N GLN A 126 -51.45 -4.59 19.65
CA GLN A 126 -52.18 -4.82 20.91
C GLN A 126 -53.36 -3.85 21.15
N LYS A 127 -53.42 -2.73 20.42
CA LYS A 127 -54.48 -1.72 20.55
C LYS A 127 -55.59 -1.88 19.50
N LYS A 128 -55.46 -2.85 18.59
CA LYS A 128 -56.39 -3.11 17.50
C LYS A 128 -57.24 -4.33 17.83
#